data_AF-A0A821IF24-F1
#
_entry.id   AF-A0A821IF24-F1
#
_cell.length_a   1.000
_cell.length_b   1.000
_cell.length_c   1.000
_cell.angle_alpha   90.00
_cell.angle_beta   90.00
_cell.angle_gamma   90.00
#
_symmetry.space_group_name_H-M   'P 1'
#
loop_
_entity.id
_entity.type
_entity.pdbx_description
1 polymer ?
#
loop_
_entity_poly.entity_id
_entity_poly.type
_entity_poly.pdbx_seq_one_letter_code
_entity_poly.pdbx_strand_id
1 'polypeptide(L)'
;MSPPFAGIPLAVGTIPSSSSSIILPTTVSSTMIISPIHDRSFYICKELLMTERTYRKDMGVIAENFRREIMLVLNQQQDLYMDEEYNFENETLIHLSDILFTHLLPVYKFHLHFLRQLEQRMAIWETRSVPGNDYYNSEKINSNIGDLIMNLVEILPRYELYIENYDCLLTELEYVLKHNRRFDMIYKEFESEKLCYLSLISFLTKPLQRLLHYEYLLE
;
A
#
# COMPACT_ATOMS: atom_id res chain seq x y z
N MET A 1 -80.33 -35.31 5.69
CA MET A 1 -80.95 -36.37 4.87
C MET A 1 -79.83 -37.19 4.26
N SER A 2 -79.64 -38.42 4.70
CA SER A 2 -78.94 -39.50 3.96
C SER A 2 -80.04 -40.46 3.46
N PRO A 3 -79.83 -41.50 2.60
CA PRO A 3 -78.60 -42.12 2.02
C PRO A 3 -78.84 -42.41 0.48
N PRO A 4 -78.39 -43.48 -0.25
CA PRO A 4 -77.51 -44.63 0.06
C PRO A 4 -76.49 -45.10 -1.02
N PHE A 5 -75.75 -46.13 -0.59
CA PHE A 5 -74.76 -47.00 -1.23
C PHE A 5 -75.19 -47.77 -2.50
N ALA A 6 -74.20 -48.06 -3.37
CA ALA A 6 -74.00 -49.28 -4.18
C ALA A 6 -72.59 -49.18 -4.81
N GLY A 7 -71.72 -50.17 -5.03
CA GLY A 7 -71.67 -51.63 -4.89
C GLY A 7 -70.32 -52.05 -5.53
N ILE A 8 -69.68 -53.11 -5.00
CA ILE A 8 -68.39 -53.67 -5.47
C ILE A 8 -68.66 -54.60 -6.68
N PRO A 9 -67.67 -54.88 -7.57
CA PRO A 9 -67.05 -56.21 -7.50
C PRO A 9 -65.53 -56.24 -7.73
N LEU A 10 -64.94 -57.33 -7.21
CA LEU A 10 -63.55 -57.74 -7.32
C LEU A 10 -63.15 -58.06 -8.78
N ALA A 11 -61.91 -57.76 -9.12
CA ALA A 11 -61.17 -58.48 -10.17
C ALA A 11 -59.79 -58.89 -9.62
N VAL A 12 -59.63 -60.19 -9.48
CA VAL A 12 -58.39 -60.92 -9.18
C VAL A 12 -57.58 -61.01 -10.48
N GLY A 13 -56.29 -60.68 -10.45
CA GLY A 13 -55.43 -60.83 -11.63
C GLY A 13 -53.97 -60.47 -11.40
N THR A 14 -53.17 -61.49 -11.05
CA THR A 14 -51.76 -61.73 -11.45
C THR A 14 -50.64 -60.76 -11.02
N ILE A 15 -49.75 -61.33 -10.21
CA ILE A 15 -48.38 -60.89 -9.89
C ILE A 15 -47.50 -61.06 -11.15
N PRO A 16 -46.51 -60.17 -11.36
CA PRO A 16 -45.15 -60.67 -11.49
C PRO A 16 -44.18 -59.94 -10.55
N SER A 17 -43.33 -60.77 -9.96
CA SER A 17 -42.17 -60.45 -9.14
C SER A 17 -41.12 -59.64 -9.90
N SER A 18 -40.70 -58.51 -9.34
CA SER A 18 -39.36 -58.00 -9.55
C SER A 18 -38.89 -57.28 -8.28
N SER A 19 -37.99 -57.97 -7.59
CA SER A 19 -37.10 -57.45 -6.56
C SER A 19 -36.40 -56.18 -7.03
N SER A 20 -36.57 -55.09 -6.29
CA SER A 20 -35.71 -53.91 -6.39
C SER A 20 -35.48 -53.39 -4.98
N SER A 21 -34.26 -53.66 -4.52
CA SER A 21 -33.67 -53.31 -3.23
C SER A 21 -33.81 -51.82 -2.91
N ILE A 22 -34.25 -51.54 -1.69
CA ILE A 22 -34.24 -50.23 -1.04
C ILE A 22 -32.77 -49.77 -0.93
N ILE A 23 -32.39 -48.76 -1.70
CA ILE A 23 -31.12 -48.06 -1.53
C ILE A 23 -31.40 -46.81 -0.68
N LEU A 24 -30.92 -46.85 0.57
CA LEU A 24 -30.86 -45.71 1.48
C LEU A 24 -29.99 -44.61 0.82
N PRO A 25 -30.38 -43.32 0.86
CA PRO A 25 -29.49 -42.27 0.36
C PRO A 25 -28.27 -42.18 1.27
N THR A 26 -27.14 -42.67 0.78
CA THR A 26 -25.83 -42.40 1.37
C THR A 26 -25.59 -40.91 1.30
N THR A 27 -25.59 -40.26 2.47
CA THR A 27 -25.13 -38.89 2.65
C THR A 27 -23.68 -38.81 2.21
N VAL A 28 -23.46 -38.34 0.97
CA VAL A 28 -22.15 -37.80 0.58
C VAL A 28 -22.02 -36.51 1.38
N SER A 29 -21.32 -36.59 2.51
CA SER A 29 -20.81 -35.40 3.19
C SER A 29 -19.74 -34.81 2.29
N SER A 30 -20.18 -34.04 1.30
CA SER A 30 -19.34 -33.12 0.56
C SER A 30 -18.92 -32.03 1.54
N THR A 31 -17.87 -32.29 2.31
CA THR A 31 -17.10 -31.21 2.91
C THR A 31 -16.52 -30.46 1.72
N MET A 32 -17.22 -29.42 1.28
CA MET A 32 -16.62 -28.40 0.44
C MET A 32 -15.49 -27.80 1.27
N ILE A 33 -14.28 -28.32 1.06
CA ILE A 33 -13.08 -27.57 1.34
C ILE A 33 -13.11 -26.45 0.30
N ILE A 34 -13.82 -25.38 0.64
CA ILE A 34 -13.60 -24.08 0.02
C ILE A 34 -12.16 -23.76 0.40
N SER A 35 -11.21 -24.12 -0.47
CA SER A 35 -9.89 -23.52 -0.40
C SER A 35 -10.16 -22.02 -0.39
N PRO A 36 -9.68 -21.26 0.61
CA PRO A 36 -9.94 -19.84 0.63
C PRO A 36 -9.45 -19.30 -0.71
N ILE A 37 -10.34 -18.56 -1.38
CA ILE A 37 -10.13 -17.96 -2.72
C ILE A 37 -8.80 -17.17 -2.76
N HIS A 38 -8.31 -16.78 -1.59
CA HIS A 38 -7.04 -16.12 -1.35
C HIS A 38 -6.19 -16.92 -0.34
N ASP A 39 -4.92 -17.10 -0.66
CA ASP A 39 -3.93 -17.69 0.23
C ASP A 39 -3.27 -16.62 1.13
N ARG A 40 -2.42 -17.05 2.07
CA ARG A 40 -1.68 -16.14 2.96
C ARG A 40 -0.90 -15.09 2.17
N SER A 41 -0.29 -15.48 1.06
CA SER A 41 0.51 -14.59 0.20
C SER A 41 -0.32 -13.43 -0.35
N PHE A 42 -1.56 -13.69 -0.76
CA PHE A 42 -2.48 -12.63 -1.20
C PHE A 42 -2.72 -11.59 -0.10
N TYR A 43 -2.98 -12.01 1.14
CA TYR A 43 -3.22 -11.09 2.25
C TYR A 43 -1.97 -10.28 2.63
N ILE A 44 -0.79 -10.90 2.61
CA ILE A 44 0.49 -10.18 2.79
C ILE A 44 0.65 -9.12 1.70
N CYS A 45 0.36 -9.45 0.44
CA CYS A 45 0.44 -8.49 -0.67
C CYS A 45 -0.60 -7.37 -0.56
N LYS A 46 -1.79 -7.66 -0.03
CA LYS A 46 -2.80 -6.64 0.30
C LYS A 46 -2.30 -5.71 1.40
N GLU A 47 -1.69 -6.24 2.45
CA GLU A 47 -1.11 -5.45 3.53
C GLU A 47 0.04 -4.57 3.01
N LEU A 48 0.94 -5.14 2.22
CA LEU A 48 2.00 -4.42 1.51
C LEU A 48 1.43 -3.25 0.71
N LEU A 49 0.39 -3.49 -0.09
CA LEU A 49 -0.28 -2.46 -0.88
C LEU A 49 -0.89 -1.36 -0.02
N MET A 50 -1.63 -1.72 1.03
CA MET A 50 -2.28 -0.73 1.89
C MET A 50 -1.28 0.13 2.65
N THR A 51 -0.21 -0.48 3.17
CA THR A 51 0.85 0.24 3.87
C THR A 51 1.70 1.08 2.92
N GLU A 52 1.94 0.62 1.69
CA GLU A 52 2.64 1.39 0.65
C GLU A 52 1.86 2.66 0.26
N ARG A 53 0.53 2.58 0.17
CA ARG A 53 -0.33 3.75 -0.08
C ARG A 53 -0.18 4.81 1.00
N THR A 54 -0.16 4.39 2.26
CA THR A 54 0.03 5.30 3.39
C THR A 54 1.44 5.88 3.39
N TYR A 55 2.47 5.04 3.22
CA TYR A 55 3.86 5.48 3.13
C TYR A 55 4.09 6.51 2.01
N ARG A 56 3.53 6.27 0.82
CA ARG A 56 3.61 7.23 -0.29
C ARG A 56 2.97 8.58 0.05
N LYS A 57 1.79 8.57 0.70
CA LYS A 57 1.13 9.81 1.14
C LYS A 57 1.98 10.56 2.17
N ASP A 58 2.50 9.84 3.15
CA ASP A 58 3.38 10.41 4.18
C ASP A 58 4.65 11.02 3.58
N MET A 59 5.29 10.33 2.63
CA MET A 59 6.47 10.86 1.93
C MET A 59 6.14 12.10 1.09
N GLY A 60 4.93 12.16 0.52
CA GLY A 60 4.45 13.32 -0.25
C GLY A 60 4.38 14.61 0.58
N VAL A 61 4.11 14.51 1.89
CA VAL A 61 4.13 15.66 2.81
C VAL A 61 5.48 16.38 2.74
N ILE A 62 6.59 15.65 2.69
CA ILE A 62 7.92 16.27 2.60
C ILE A 62 8.30 16.53 1.13
N ALA A 63 8.26 15.50 0.30
CA ALA A 63 8.82 15.53 -1.06
C ALA A 63 8.07 16.47 -2.01
N GLU A 64 6.80 16.76 -1.74
CA GLU A 64 5.96 17.63 -2.55
C GLU A 64 5.55 18.89 -1.78
N ASN A 65 4.90 18.76 -0.62
CA ASN A 65 4.31 19.90 0.07
C ASN A 65 5.37 20.76 0.77
N PHE A 66 6.20 20.18 1.63
CA PHE A 66 7.25 20.94 2.32
C PHE A 66 8.30 21.49 1.34
N ARG A 67 8.67 20.70 0.33
CA ARG A 67 9.55 21.17 -0.76
C ARG A 67 8.99 22.40 -1.45
N ARG A 68 7.68 22.44 -1.72
CA ARG A 68 7.05 23.61 -2.34
C ARG A 68 7.18 24.84 -1.44
N GLU A 69 6.97 24.72 -0.14
CA GLU A 69 7.13 25.86 0.79
C GLU A 69 8.58 26.37 0.83
N ILE A 70 9.58 25.47 0.89
CA ILE A 70 11.00 25.86 0.81
C ILE A 70 11.29 26.60 -0.50
N MET A 71 10.80 26.09 -1.63
CA MET A 71 11.03 26.71 -2.93
C MET A 71 10.33 28.08 -3.05
N LEU A 72 9.17 28.26 -2.41
CA LEU A 72 8.51 29.56 -2.35
C LEU A 72 9.34 30.56 -1.53
N VAL A 73 9.92 30.13 -0.42
CA VAL A 73 10.84 30.96 0.37
C VAL A 73 12.04 31.37 -0.47
N LEU A 74 12.71 30.43 -1.15
CA LEU A 74 13.87 30.70 -1.98
C LEU A 74 13.58 31.62 -3.19
N ASN A 75 12.40 31.48 -3.81
CA ASN A 75 12.04 32.24 -5.02
C ASN A 75 11.51 33.64 -4.74
N GLN A 76 10.91 33.89 -3.57
CA GLN A 76 10.40 35.22 -3.18
C GLN A 76 11.52 36.24 -2.90
N GLN A 77 12.78 35.90 -3.17
CA GLN A 77 13.97 36.60 -2.67
C GLN A 77 14.78 37.28 -3.77
N GLN A 78 14.27 37.35 -5.01
CA GLN A 78 15.02 37.92 -6.12
C GLN A 78 14.94 39.46 -6.22
N ASP A 79 14.14 40.14 -5.39
CA ASP A 79 13.75 41.55 -5.57
C ASP A 79 14.17 42.54 -4.44
N LEU A 80 15.03 42.15 -3.50
CA LEU A 80 15.42 43.00 -2.34
C LEU A 80 16.93 43.27 -2.30
N TYR A 81 17.32 44.44 -1.76
CA TYR A 81 18.72 44.76 -1.42
C TYR A 81 19.15 43.83 -0.26
N MET A 82 20.21 43.04 -0.47
CA MET A 82 20.60 41.96 0.44
C MET A 82 21.89 42.29 1.20
N ASP A 83 21.80 42.26 2.53
CA ASP A 83 22.94 42.40 3.44
C ASP A 83 23.64 41.02 3.65
N GLU A 84 24.86 41.01 4.17
CA GLU A 84 25.68 39.77 4.29
C GLU A 84 25.01 38.67 5.12
N GLU A 85 24.33 39.03 6.22
CA GLU A 85 23.58 38.10 7.08
C GLU A 85 22.47 37.38 6.29
N TYR A 86 21.78 38.12 5.42
CA TYR A 86 20.72 37.57 4.58
C TYR A 86 21.24 36.57 3.56
N ASN A 87 22.40 36.84 2.95
CA ASN A 87 23.01 35.92 1.98
C ASN A 87 23.40 34.59 2.66
N PHE A 88 23.92 34.66 3.88
CA PHE A 88 24.30 33.47 4.65
C PHE A 88 23.09 32.63 5.09
N GLU A 89 22.00 33.28 5.55
CA GLU A 89 20.74 32.59 5.88
C GLU A 89 20.15 31.83 4.67
N ASN A 90 20.34 32.35 3.45
CA ASN A 90 19.88 31.66 2.24
C ASN A 90 20.81 30.54 1.80
N GLU A 91 22.12 30.73 1.87
CA GLU A 91 23.09 29.69 1.52
C GLU A 91 22.87 28.43 2.36
N THR A 92 22.62 28.61 3.67
CA THR A 92 22.33 27.52 4.61
C THR A 92 20.97 26.86 4.32
N LEU A 93 19.94 27.63 3.95
CA LEU A 93 18.65 27.05 3.51
C LEU A 93 18.75 26.28 2.19
N ILE A 94 19.55 26.77 1.23
CA ILE A 94 19.84 26.07 -0.03
C ILE A 94 20.56 24.76 0.27
N HIS A 95 21.58 24.79 1.13
CA HIS A 95 22.33 23.62 1.56
C HIS A 95 21.42 22.57 2.24
N LEU A 96 20.54 22.99 3.16
CA LEU A 96 19.51 22.12 3.75
C LEU A 96 18.60 21.49 2.69
N SER A 97 18.10 22.31 1.76
CA SER A 97 17.25 21.85 0.66
C SER A 97 17.97 20.80 -0.19
N ASP A 98 19.24 21.03 -0.51
CA ASP A 98 20.04 20.14 -1.34
C ASP A 98 20.27 18.80 -0.64
N ILE A 99 20.69 18.79 0.64
CA ILE A 99 20.86 17.56 1.42
C ILE A 99 19.54 16.79 1.47
N LEU A 100 18.44 17.45 1.85
CA LEU A 100 17.15 16.80 2.02
C LEU A 100 16.66 16.18 0.71
N PHE A 101 16.55 16.98 -0.36
CA PHE A 101 15.85 16.56 -1.56
C PHE A 101 16.72 15.74 -2.51
N THR A 102 18.05 15.88 -2.47
CA THR A 102 18.96 15.01 -3.24
C THR A 102 18.83 13.56 -2.81
N HIS A 103 18.69 13.31 -1.50
CA HIS A 103 18.59 11.95 -0.98
C HIS A 103 17.15 11.45 -0.88
N LEU A 104 16.18 12.32 -0.54
CA LEU A 104 14.77 11.91 -0.37
C LEU A 104 14.04 11.69 -1.70
N LEU A 105 14.23 12.57 -2.70
CA LEU A 105 13.44 12.50 -3.94
C LEU A 105 13.66 11.21 -4.74
N PRO A 106 14.88 10.65 -4.84
CA PRO A 106 15.07 9.37 -5.51
C PRO A 106 14.30 8.23 -4.85
N VAL A 107 14.29 8.17 -3.52
CA VAL A 107 13.49 7.20 -2.75
C VAL A 107 12.01 7.42 -3.04
N TYR A 108 11.52 8.64 -2.91
CA TYR A 108 10.11 8.96 -3.16
C TYR A 108 9.65 8.59 -4.59
N LYS A 109 10.45 8.92 -5.61
CA LYS A 109 10.16 8.59 -7.02
C LYS A 109 10.07 7.08 -7.25
N PHE A 110 10.95 6.30 -6.62
CA PHE A 110 10.86 4.85 -6.67
C PHE A 110 9.54 4.36 -6.10
N HIS A 111 9.13 4.83 -4.91
CA HIS A 111 7.89 4.40 -4.27
C HIS A 111 6.63 4.81 -5.05
N LEU A 112 6.65 5.96 -5.73
CA LEU A 112 5.58 6.33 -6.67
C LEU A 112 5.44 5.32 -7.83
N HIS A 113 6.56 4.83 -8.36
CA HIS A 113 6.54 3.84 -9.43
C HIS A 113 6.16 2.45 -8.91
N PHE A 114 6.78 2.02 -7.81
CA PHE A 114 6.51 0.75 -7.15
C PHE A 114 5.03 0.61 -6.77
N LEU A 115 4.44 1.63 -6.13
CA LEU A 115 3.02 1.62 -5.77
C LEU A 115 2.11 1.44 -6.99
N ARG A 116 2.38 2.14 -8.10
CA ARG A 116 1.56 1.99 -9.32
C ARG A 116 1.60 0.58 -9.88
N GLN A 117 2.78 -0.04 -9.90
CA GLN A 117 2.92 -1.43 -10.36
C GLN A 117 2.20 -2.41 -9.40
N LEU A 118 2.35 -2.19 -8.10
CA LEU A 118 1.71 -2.99 -7.06
C LEU A 118 0.18 -2.90 -7.15
N GLU A 119 -0.37 -1.70 -7.33
CA GLU A 119 -1.81 -1.47 -7.52
C GLU A 119 -2.35 -2.21 -8.74
N GLN A 120 -1.67 -2.09 -9.89
CA GLN A 120 -2.06 -2.76 -11.12
C GLN A 120 -2.06 -4.28 -10.96
N ARG A 121 -1.01 -4.86 -10.36
CA ARG A 121 -0.88 -6.31 -10.19
C ARG A 121 -1.93 -6.85 -9.22
N MET A 122 -2.19 -6.13 -8.12
CA MET A 122 -3.21 -6.53 -7.15
C MET A 122 -4.62 -6.46 -7.70
N ALA A 123 -4.95 -5.47 -8.53
CA ALA A 123 -6.27 -5.38 -9.18
C ALA A 123 -6.53 -6.59 -10.12
N ILE A 124 -5.50 -7.02 -10.86
CA ILE A 124 -5.58 -8.21 -11.73
C ILE A 124 -5.79 -9.47 -10.87
N TRP A 125 -5.05 -9.60 -9.77
CA TRP A 125 -5.16 -10.75 -8.87
C TRP A 125 -6.56 -10.86 -8.23
N GLU A 126 -7.14 -9.75 -7.79
CA GLU A 126 -8.50 -9.69 -7.25
C GLU A 126 -9.55 -10.12 -8.28
N THR A 127 -9.46 -9.60 -9.50
CA THR A 127 -10.46 -9.84 -10.57
C THR A 127 -10.46 -11.29 -11.06
N ARG A 128 -9.31 -11.97 -11.03
CA ARG A 128 -9.17 -13.37 -11.49
C ARG A 128 -9.61 -14.41 -10.46
N SER A 129 -9.80 -14.01 -9.20
CA SER A 129 -10.18 -14.92 -8.11
C SER A 129 -11.70 -15.13 -8.01
N VAL A 130 -12.49 -14.67 -8.98
CA VAL A 130 -13.96 -14.82 -8.99
C VAL A 130 -14.37 -16.19 -9.56
N PRO A 131 -15.24 -16.97 -8.88
CA PRO A 131 -15.66 -18.30 -9.35
C PRO A 131 -16.43 -18.23 -10.67
N GLY A 132 -16.01 -18.99 -11.68
CA GLY A 132 -16.69 -19.08 -12.99
C GLY A 132 -15.80 -18.86 -14.22
N ASN A 133 -14.50 -18.60 -14.05
CA ASN A 133 -13.53 -18.38 -15.13
C ASN A 133 -12.53 -19.55 -15.27
N ASP A 134 -12.93 -20.75 -14.87
CA ASP A 134 -12.08 -21.96 -14.80
C ASP A 134 -11.84 -22.63 -16.18
N TYR A 135 -11.71 -21.84 -17.24
CA TYR A 135 -11.26 -22.34 -18.52
C TYR A 135 -9.81 -21.89 -18.74
N TYR A 136 -8.92 -22.84 -18.47
CA TYR A 136 -7.45 -22.85 -18.56
C TYR A 136 -6.67 -22.66 -17.25
N ASN A 137 -6.26 -23.81 -16.71
CA ASN A 137 -5.00 -24.01 -16.00
C ASN A 137 -3.81 -23.47 -16.83
N SER A 138 -3.52 -22.17 -16.71
CA SER A 138 -2.24 -21.50 -17.00
C SER A 138 -2.49 -20.02 -16.67
N GLU A 139 -1.94 -19.40 -15.64
CA GLU A 139 -0.59 -19.47 -15.13
C GLU A 139 -0.63 -18.69 -13.81
N LYS A 140 -0.01 -19.25 -12.77
CA LYS A 140 0.29 -18.57 -11.50
C LYS A 140 1.24 -17.36 -11.67
N ILE A 141 1.57 -16.99 -12.92
CA ILE A 141 2.61 -16.05 -13.30
C ILE A 141 2.20 -14.59 -13.10
N ASN A 142 0.92 -14.25 -13.30
CA ASN A 142 0.46 -12.86 -13.14
C ASN A 142 -0.02 -12.52 -11.71
N SER A 143 -0.02 -13.49 -10.81
CA SER A 143 -0.25 -13.29 -9.37
C SER A 143 1.05 -13.17 -8.57
N ASN A 144 2.20 -13.42 -9.21
CA ASN A 144 3.48 -13.27 -8.54
C ASN A 144 3.82 -11.78 -8.41
N ILE A 145 4.07 -11.30 -7.20
CA ILE A 145 4.56 -9.94 -6.92
C ILE A 145 6.08 -9.92 -6.67
N GLY A 146 6.72 -11.09 -6.68
CA GLY A 146 8.11 -11.29 -6.32
C GLY A 146 9.09 -10.52 -7.22
N ASP A 147 8.74 -10.30 -8.48
CA ASP A 147 9.48 -9.40 -9.38
C ASP A 147 9.48 -7.96 -8.86
N LEU A 148 8.34 -7.46 -8.36
CA LEU A 148 8.27 -6.14 -7.73
C LEU A 148 9.05 -6.10 -6.41
N ILE A 149 9.00 -7.18 -5.62
CA ILE A 149 9.78 -7.29 -4.38
C ILE A 149 11.27 -7.25 -4.68
N MET A 150 11.75 -7.87 -5.77
CA MET A 150 13.15 -7.80 -6.17
C MET A 150 13.60 -6.36 -6.48
N ASN A 151 12.71 -5.51 -7.01
CA ASN A 151 13.00 -4.09 -7.20
C ASN A 151 13.28 -3.36 -5.86
N LEU A 152 12.81 -3.88 -4.72
CA LEU A 152 13.14 -3.33 -3.41
C LEU A 152 14.63 -3.48 -3.06
N VAL A 153 15.31 -4.49 -3.62
CA VAL A 153 16.77 -4.65 -3.46
C VAL A 153 17.50 -3.57 -4.25
N GLU A 154 17.01 -3.23 -5.44
CA GLU A 154 17.62 -2.21 -6.30
C GLU A 154 17.57 -0.80 -5.71
N ILE A 155 16.61 -0.52 -4.82
CA ILE A 155 16.48 0.79 -4.17
C ILE A 155 17.35 0.94 -2.91
N LEU A 156 17.86 -0.16 -2.34
CA LEU A 156 18.63 -0.14 -1.09
C LEU A 156 19.81 0.85 -1.10
N PRO A 157 20.61 0.98 -2.18
CA PRO A 157 21.69 1.97 -2.21
C PRO A 157 21.21 3.42 -2.04
N ARG A 158 19.97 3.73 -2.45
CA ARG A 158 19.39 5.06 -2.25
C ARG A 158 18.95 5.29 -0.81
N TYR A 159 18.48 4.23 -0.16
CA TYR A 159 18.19 4.25 1.26
C TYR A 159 19.45 4.40 2.09
N GLU A 160 20.52 3.68 1.74
CA GLU A 160 21.84 3.81 2.36
C GLU A 160 22.32 5.27 2.32
N LEU A 161 22.31 5.90 1.14
CA LEU A 161 22.65 7.32 1.01
C LEU A 161 21.75 8.24 1.86
N TYR A 162 20.45 7.95 1.96
CA TYR A 162 19.55 8.75 2.81
C TYR A 162 19.89 8.60 4.29
N ILE A 163 20.20 7.38 4.74
CA ILE A 163 20.53 7.07 6.13
C ILE A 163 21.88 7.67 6.51
N GLU A 164 22.90 7.53 5.64
CA GLU A 164 24.24 8.09 5.86
C GLU A 164 24.21 9.61 6.03
N ASN A 165 23.31 10.30 5.32
CA ASN A 165 23.18 11.76 5.38
C ASN A 165 22.10 12.23 6.37
N TYR A 166 21.45 11.31 7.10
CA TYR A 166 20.33 11.63 7.98
C TYR A 166 20.76 12.53 9.16
N ASP A 167 21.88 12.22 9.79
CA ASP A 167 22.40 13.01 10.92
C ASP A 167 22.81 14.43 10.48
N CYS A 168 23.43 14.53 9.30
CA CYS A 168 23.79 15.82 8.71
C CYS A 168 22.55 16.64 8.38
N LEU A 169 21.53 16.02 7.79
CA LEU A 169 20.23 16.63 7.52
C LEU A 169 19.58 17.19 8.78
N LEU A 170 19.53 16.42 9.88
CA LEU A 170 18.92 16.87 11.13
C LEU A 170 19.70 18.03 11.76
N THR A 171 21.04 17.96 11.73
CA THR A 171 21.91 19.02 12.23
C THR A 171 21.70 20.33 11.46
N GLU A 172 21.65 20.23 10.13
CA GLU A 172 21.42 21.39 9.26
C GLU A 172 20.02 21.97 9.46
N LEU A 173 19.00 21.11 9.60
CA LEU A 173 17.63 21.54 9.85
C LEU A 173 17.54 22.33 11.16
N GLU A 174 18.13 21.82 12.25
CA GLU A 174 18.17 22.53 13.53
C GLU A 174 18.93 23.85 13.42
N TYR A 175 20.03 23.87 12.68
CA TYR A 175 20.81 25.07 12.44
C TYR A 175 20.00 26.15 11.71
N VAL A 176 19.36 25.80 10.58
CA VAL A 176 18.56 26.74 9.80
C VAL A 176 17.34 27.21 10.58
N LEU A 177 16.68 26.36 11.38
CA LEU A 177 15.57 26.78 12.25
C LEU A 177 15.99 27.85 13.28
N LYS A 178 17.22 27.78 13.79
CA LYS A 178 17.72 28.75 14.79
C LYS A 178 18.15 30.08 14.16
N HIS A 179 18.67 30.04 12.93
CA HIS A 179 19.35 31.18 12.31
C HIS A 179 18.56 31.83 11.17
N ASN A 180 17.56 31.17 10.59
CA ASN A 180 16.72 31.73 9.53
C ASN A 180 15.28 31.90 10.03
N ARG A 181 14.93 33.11 10.47
CA ARG A 181 13.60 33.40 11.08
C ARG A 181 12.44 33.15 10.13
N ARG A 182 12.65 33.40 8.84
CA ARG A 182 11.61 33.19 7.84
C ARG A 182 11.32 31.72 7.65
N PHE A 183 12.36 30.90 7.60
CA PHE A 183 12.22 29.45 7.56
C PHE A 183 11.55 28.91 8.82
N ASP A 184 11.91 29.39 10.02
CA ASP A 184 11.26 29.01 11.28
C ASP A 184 9.75 29.30 11.28
N MET A 185 9.33 30.45 10.75
CA MET A 185 7.90 30.77 10.59
C MET A 185 7.20 29.79 9.65
N ILE A 186 7.76 29.54 8.47
CA ILE A 186 7.19 28.63 7.48
C ILE A 186 7.15 27.20 8.00
N TYR A 187 8.17 26.77 8.74
CA TYR A 187 8.20 25.45 9.38
C TYR A 187 7.04 25.29 10.36
N LYS A 188 6.83 26.27 11.25
CA LYS A 188 5.73 26.26 12.23
C LYS A 188 4.36 26.34 11.58
N GLU A 189 4.20 27.18 10.57
CA GLU A 189 2.97 27.26 9.79
C GLU A 189 2.68 25.93 9.10
N PHE A 190 3.68 25.32 8.47
CA PHE A 190 3.56 24.02 7.82
C PHE A 190 3.21 22.90 8.81
N GLU A 191 3.82 22.86 9.99
CA GLU A 191 3.47 21.88 11.03
C GLU A 191 2.05 22.05 11.59
N SER A 192 1.47 23.24 11.46
CA SER A 192 0.07 23.48 11.86
C SER A 192 -0.97 23.00 10.84
N GLU A 193 -0.54 22.68 9.61
CA GLU A 193 -1.42 22.23 8.54
C GLU A 193 -1.96 20.82 8.79
N LYS A 194 -3.19 20.55 8.34
CA LYS A 194 -3.84 19.23 8.54
C LYS A 194 -3.09 18.06 7.90
N LEU A 195 -2.34 18.34 6.84
CA LEU A 195 -1.49 17.34 6.18
C LEU A 195 -0.31 16.92 7.07
N CYS A 196 0.12 17.79 7.99
CA CYS A 196 1.17 17.53 8.97
C CYS A 196 0.54 16.99 10.28
N TYR A 197 -0.13 15.84 10.19
CA TYR A 197 -0.76 15.19 11.34
C TYR A 197 0.25 14.59 12.35
N LEU A 198 1.54 14.61 11.99
CA LEU A 198 2.71 14.29 12.80
C LEU A 198 3.71 15.44 12.64
N SER A 199 4.71 15.54 13.53
CA SER A 199 5.83 16.49 13.33
C SER A 199 6.59 16.20 12.03
N LEU A 200 7.23 17.22 11.44
CA LEU A 200 8.02 17.06 10.23
C LEU A 200 9.14 16.02 10.43
N ILE A 201 9.77 16.02 11.62
CA ILE A 201 10.79 15.05 12.00
C ILE A 201 10.24 13.62 11.94
N SER A 202 9.00 13.39 12.38
CA SER A 202 8.37 12.07 12.28
C SER A 202 8.23 11.61 10.82
N PHE A 203 7.91 12.51 9.89
CA PHE A 203 7.88 12.17 8.46
C PHE A 203 9.28 11.85 7.91
N LEU A 204 10.33 12.55 8.37
CA LEU A 204 11.72 12.27 7.96
C LEU A 204 12.19 10.88 8.41
N THR A 205 11.62 10.31 9.48
CA THR A 205 11.94 8.94 9.91
C THR A 205 11.26 7.83 9.08
N LYS A 206 10.26 8.17 8.26
CA LYS A 206 9.43 7.20 7.52
C LYS A 206 10.24 6.29 6.59
N PRO A 207 11.27 6.77 5.86
CA PRO A 207 12.11 5.88 5.04
C PRO A 207 12.76 4.76 5.86
N LEU A 208 13.32 5.07 7.02
CA LEU A 208 13.97 4.08 7.88
C LEU A 208 12.96 3.04 8.38
N GLN A 209 11.80 3.52 8.84
CA GLN A 209 10.71 2.65 9.29
C GLN A 209 10.19 1.75 8.17
N ARG A 210 10.20 2.22 6.92
CA ARG A 210 9.71 1.44 5.78
C ARG A 210 10.60 0.24 5.49
N LEU A 211 11.92 0.35 5.64
CA LEU A 211 12.84 -0.78 5.47
C LEU A 211 12.55 -1.89 6.49
N LEU A 212 12.38 -1.52 7.76
CA LEU A 212 12.02 -2.46 8.83
C LEU A 212 10.66 -3.13 8.56
N HIS A 213 9.72 -2.37 8.01
CA HIS A 213 8.42 -2.92 7.62
C HIS A 213 8.52 -3.92 6.45
N TYR A 214 9.42 -3.71 5.49
CA TYR A 214 9.67 -4.69 4.43
C TYR A 214 10.30 -5.97 4.97
N GLU A 215 11.25 -5.87 5.89
CA GLU A 215 11.82 -7.03 6.59
C GLU A 215 10.71 -7.86 7.26
N TYR A 216 9.88 -7.20 8.07
CA TYR A 216 8.75 -7.86 8.75
C TYR A 216 7.73 -8.51 7.79
N LEU A 217 7.45 -7.90 6.63
CA LEU A 217 6.50 -8.45 5.66
C LEU A 217 7.06 -9.65 4.86
N LEU A 218 8.38 -9.77 4.75
CA LEU A 218 9.05 -10.78 3.92
C LEU A 218 9.50 -12.01 4.71
N GLU A 219 9.54 -11.93 6.05
CA GLU A 219 9.71 -13.08 6.97
C GLU A 219 8.48 -14.00 7.03
#